data_AF-A0A9N9DDG3-F1
#
_entry.id   AF-A0A9N9DDG3-F1
#
_cell.length_a   1.000
_cell.length_b   1.000
_cell.length_c   1.000
_cell.angle_alpha   90.00
_cell.angle_beta   90.00
_cell.angle_gamma   90.00
#
_symmetry.space_group_name_H-M   'P 1'
#
loop_
_entity.id
_entity.type
_entity.pdbx_description
1 polymer ?
#
loop_
_entity_poly.entity_id
_entity_poly.type
_entity_poly.pdbx_seq_one_letter_code
_entity_poly.pdbx_strand_id
1 'polypeptide(L)'
;MENVQIAKRLSLLEEQKNLLIETAKTQGWIDDNSSTLEYDDREDFESEKLSVVNMVNAEETILEQQSLSTMEFRVHHLEKSIFGFDPVAKKALAYEKLKEQYSLLKRVDELKKEFNTIIMERDGADGLKTFLEIYDQVSELISPFKDSALVMERVILTPEAKAEIVASSANELELVAENLKQINELQSIIEAPEFKSFEKLLPQLTPIETIHIDQSSKANEVSARITNLLDTYNGIVNTLSEIFISWDHILTAIDANISLLERAKG
;
A
#
# COMPACT_ATOMS: atom_id res chain seq x y z
N MET A 1 -24.56 -54.37 10.42
CA MET A 1 -24.13 -53.04 10.93
C MET A 1 -23.00 -52.43 10.08
N GLU A 2 -22.12 -53.22 9.45
CA GLU A 2 -21.07 -52.71 8.55
C GLU A 2 -21.58 -51.96 7.30
N ASN A 3 -22.64 -52.44 6.64
CA ASN A 3 -23.15 -51.80 5.43
C ASN A 3 -23.63 -50.35 5.66
N VAL A 4 -24.07 -50.02 6.87
CA VAL A 4 -24.49 -48.66 7.25
C VAL A 4 -23.28 -47.74 7.45
N GLN A 5 -22.16 -48.28 7.93
CA GLN A 5 -20.91 -47.53 8.09
C GLN A 5 -20.22 -47.30 6.74
N ILE A 6 -20.28 -48.28 5.83
CA ILE A 6 -19.77 -48.14 4.46
C ILE A 6 -20.57 -47.08 3.70
N ALA A 7 -21.90 -47.08 3.81
CA ALA A 7 -22.76 -46.06 3.21
C ALA A 7 -22.45 -44.65 3.75
N LYS A 8 -22.17 -44.50 5.05
CA LYS A 8 -21.74 -43.22 5.64
C LYS A 8 -20.38 -42.76 5.12
N ARG A 9 -19.41 -43.67 4.95
CA ARG A 9 -18.10 -43.32 4.39
C ARG A 9 -18.16 -42.94 2.91
N LEU A 10 -19.00 -43.61 2.13
CA LEU A 10 -19.24 -43.24 0.73
C LEU A 10 -19.93 -41.88 0.61
N SER A 11 -20.90 -41.59 1.47
CA SER A 11 -21.53 -40.26 1.54
C SER A 11 -20.51 -39.17 1.88
N LEU A 12 -19.60 -39.44 2.82
CA LEU A 12 -18.55 -38.49 3.23
C LEU A 12 -17.53 -38.25 2.09
N LEU A 13 -17.18 -39.30 1.34
CA LEU A 13 -16.30 -39.20 0.19
C LEU A 13 -16.93 -38.43 -0.97
N GLU A 14 -18.22 -38.62 -1.23
CA GLU A 14 -18.95 -37.86 -2.25
C GLU A 14 -19.04 -36.37 -1.89
N GLU A 15 -19.23 -36.06 -0.59
CA GLU A 15 -19.25 -34.69 -0.09
C GLU A 15 -17.87 -34.02 -0.19
N GLN A 16 -16.79 -34.74 0.14
CA GLN A 16 -15.41 -34.26 -0.04
C GLN A 16 -15.05 -34.03 -1.51
N LYS A 17 -15.50 -34.92 -2.40
CA LYS A 17 -15.31 -34.77 -3.85
C LYS A 17 -16.05 -33.53 -4.38
N ASN A 18 -17.28 -33.30 -3.93
CA ASN A 18 -18.04 -32.12 -4.33
C ASN A 18 -17.40 -30.82 -3.83
N LEU A 19 -16.86 -30.81 -2.60
CA LEU A 19 -16.07 -29.68 -2.10
C LEU A 19 -14.81 -29.45 -2.94
N LEU A 20 -14.12 -30.52 -3.36
CA LEU A 20 -12.94 -30.39 -4.21
C LEU A 20 -13.29 -29.79 -5.58
N ILE A 21 -14.41 -30.20 -6.17
CA ILE A 21 -14.90 -29.68 -7.45
C ILE A 21 -15.31 -28.20 -7.31
N GLU A 22 -15.98 -27.81 -6.22
CA GLU A 22 -16.30 -26.41 -5.94
C GLU A 22 -15.04 -25.56 -5.71
N THR A 23 -14.03 -26.10 -5.02
CA THR A 23 -12.72 -25.42 -4.89
C THR A 23 -11.99 -25.30 -6.22
N ALA A 24 -12.10 -26.30 -7.10
CA ALA A 24 -11.51 -26.26 -8.44
C ALA A 24 -12.23 -25.26 -9.36
N LYS A 25 -13.55 -25.10 -9.22
CA LYS A 25 -14.33 -24.06 -9.92
C LYS A 25 -13.98 -22.65 -9.44
N THR A 26 -13.90 -22.43 -8.12
CA THR A 26 -13.52 -21.12 -7.56
C THR A 26 -12.08 -20.71 -7.87
N GLN A 27 -11.19 -21.68 -8.12
CA GLN A 27 -9.82 -21.47 -8.56
C GLN A 27 -9.64 -21.44 -10.09
N GLY A 28 -10.74 -21.55 -10.87
CA GLY A 28 -10.74 -21.40 -12.32
C GLY A 28 -10.10 -22.56 -13.09
N TRP A 29 -10.09 -23.78 -12.52
CA TRP A 29 -9.52 -24.98 -13.16
C TRP A 29 -10.52 -25.73 -14.05
N ILE A 30 -11.80 -25.36 -14.01
CA ILE A 30 -12.88 -25.95 -14.79
C ILE A 30 -13.65 -24.81 -15.47
N ASP A 31 -13.64 -24.77 -16.81
CA ASP A 31 -14.36 -23.79 -17.63
C ASP A 31 -15.80 -24.27 -17.92
N ASP A 32 -16.79 -23.40 -17.73
CA ASP A 32 -18.23 -23.64 -17.89
C ASP A 32 -18.72 -23.72 -19.35
N ASN A 33 -17.84 -23.82 -20.35
CA ASN A 33 -18.23 -23.84 -21.76
C ASN A 33 -17.85 -25.15 -22.47
N SER A 34 -18.69 -26.16 -22.27
CA SER A 34 -18.78 -27.33 -23.16
C SER A 34 -20.25 -27.72 -23.29
N SER A 35 -20.97 -26.98 -24.12
CA SER A 35 -22.33 -27.29 -24.54
C SER A 35 -22.37 -28.55 -25.42
N THR A 36 -23.26 -29.46 -25.04
CA THR A 36 -24.12 -30.25 -25.94
C THR A 36 -23.44 -31.05 -27.06
N LEU A 37 -23.19 -32.33 -26.81
CA LEU A 37 -23.21 -33.37 -27.84
C LEU A 37 -23.90 -34.61 -27.26
N GLU A 38 -25.19 -34.76 -27.58
CA GLU A 38 -25.89 -36.04 -27.57
C GLU A 38 -25.27 -36.94 -28.64
N TYR A 39 -24.80 -38.14 -28.27
CA TYR A 39 -25.02 -39.36 -29.04
C TYR A 39 -25.07 -40.56 -28.09
N ASP A 40 -26.12 -41.34 -28.34
CA ASP A 40 -26.55 -42.62 -27.81
C ASP A 40 -25.52 -43.72 -28.13
N ASP A 41 -25.12 -44.53 -27.14
CA ASP A 41 -25.12 -45.99 -27.26
C ASP A 41 -24.81 -46.66 -25.92
N ARG A 42 -25.64 -47.66 -25.63
CA ARG A 42 -25.51 -48.56 -24.48
C ARG A 42 -24.31 -49.47 -24.69
N GLU A 43 -23.37 -49.50 -23.75
CA GLU A 43 -22.60 -50.71 -23.47
C GLU A 43 -22.54 -50.97 -21.97
N ASP A 44 -22.78 -52.23 -21.65
CA ASP A 44 -23.08 -52.77 -20.34
C ASP A 44 -21.93 -52.61 -19.33
N PHE A 45 -22.33 -52.46 -18.07
CA PHE A 45 -21.49 -52.62 -16.89
C PHE A 45 -20.84 -54.01 -16.87
N GLU A 46 -19.54 -54.10 -17.13
CA GLU A 46 -18.69 -55.14 -16.52
C GLU A 46 -17.78 -54.49 -15.48
N SER A 47 -18.22 -54.51 -14.22
CA SER A 47 -17.36 -54.27 -13.08
C SER A 47 -16.38 -55.43 -12.96
N GLU A 48 -15.21 -55.31 -13.59
CA GLU A 48 -14.09 -56.21 -13.37
C GLU A 48 -13.72 -56.19 -11.88
N LYS A 49 -13.87 -57.35 -11.23
CA LYS A 49 -13.40 -57.59 -9.87
C LYS A 49 -11.88 -57.40 -9.83
N LEU A 50 -11.45 -56.32 -9.18
CA LEU A 50 -10.05 -56.09 -8.80
C LEU A 50 -9.54 -57.29 -7.99
N SER A 51 -8.62 -58.05 -8.60
CA SER A 51 -7.88 -59.13 -7.97
C SER A 51 -6.83 -58.57 -7.01
N VAL A 52 -6.64 -59.24 -5.87
CA VAL A 52 -5.71 -58.91 -4.77
C VAL A 52 -4.26 -58.72 -5.24
N VAL A 53 -3.89 -59.27 -6.41
CA VAL A 53 -2.56 -59.11 -7.00
C VAL A 53 -2.30 -57.68 -7.51
N ASN A 54 -3.34 -56.93 -7.91
CA ASN A 54 -3.19 -55.54 -8.37
C ASN A 54 -3.06 -54.52 -7.22
N MET A 55 -3.38 -54.91 -5.97
CA MET A 55 -3.22 -54.03 -4.80
C MET A 55 -1.76 -53.88 -4.35
N VAL A 56 -0.91 -54.89 -4.58
CA VAL A 56 0.51 -54.85 -4.19
C VAL A 56 1.32 -53.94 -5.13
N ASN A 57 0.97 -53.93 -6.43
CA ASN A 57 1.54 -52.96 -7.37
C ASN A 57 0.91 -51.56 -7.24
N ALA A 58 -0.29 -51.45 -6.65
CA ALA A 58 -0.89 -50.16 -6.36
C ALA A 58 -0.08 -49.42 -5.27
N GLU A 59 0.43 -50.11 -4.26
CA GLU A 59 1.25 -49.45 -3.22
C GLU A 59 2.59 -48.95 -3.76
N GLU A 60 3.26 -49.72 -4.63
CA GLU A 60 4.51 -49.30 -5.28
C GLU A 60 4.29 -48.14 -6.24
N THR A 61 3.20 -48.16 -7.03
CA THR A 61 2.82 -47.06 -7.93
C THR A 61 2.31 -45.82 -7.18
N ILE A 62 1.67 -45.96 -6.03
CA ILE A 62 1.27 -44.83 -5.16
C ILE A 62 2.51 -44.19 -4.53
N LEU A 63 3.50 -44.98 -4.09
CA LEU A 63 4.77 -44.46 -3.56
C LEU A 63 5.57 -43.73 -4.65
N GLU A 64 5.63 -44.29 -5.85
CA GLU A 64 6.23 -43.64 -7.01
C GLU A 64 5.50 -42.35 -7.37
N GLN A 65 4.16 -42.34 -7.40
CA GLN A 65 3.36 -41.13 -7.64
C GLN A 65 3.54 -40.07 -6.56
N GLN A 66 3.64 -40.45 -5.29
CA GLN A 66 3.95 -39.53 -4.20
C GLN A 66 5.36 -38.95 -4.32
N SER A 67 6.34 -39.78 -4.72
CA SER A 67 7.72 -39.33 -4.94
C SER A 67 7.83 -38.37 -6.13
N LEU A 68 7.09 -38.65 -7.21
CA LEU A 68 7.00 -37.79 -8.40
C LEU A 68 6.30 -36.48 -8.07
N SER A 69 5.17 -36.52 -7.36
CA SER A 69 4.45 -35.32 -6.94
C SER A 69 5.30 -34.43 -5.99
N THR A 70 6.05 -35.05 -5.08
CA THR A 70 7.01 -34.33 -4.21
C THR A 70 8.13 -33.70 -5.03
N MET A 71 8.63 -34.41 -6.05
CA MET A 71 9.68 -33.90 -6.93
C MET A 71 9.16 -32.78 -7.83
N GLU A 72 7.96 -32.90 -8.38
CA GLU A 72 7.27 -31.86 -9.16
C GLU A 72 7.04 -30.60 -8.33
N PHE A 73 6.60 -30.73 -7.08
CA PHE A 73 6.46 -29.58 -6.17
C PHE A 73 7.80 -28.87 -5.94
N ARG A 74 8.87 -29.63 -5.73
CA ARG A 74 10.22 -29.07 -5.55
C ARG A 74 10.74 -28.40 -6.82
N VAL A 75 10.53 -29.02 -7.97
CA VAL A 75 10.88 -28.44 -9.28
C VAL A 75 10.09 -27.16 -9.50
N HIS A 76 8.78 -27.17 -9.26
CA HIS A 76 7.93 -25.99 -9.36
C HIS A 76 8.37 -24.88 -8.40
N HIS A 77 8.76 -25.21 -7.17
CA HIS A 77 9.33 -24.25 -6.23
C HIS A 77 10.64 -23.65 -6.76
N LEU A 78 11.53 -24.47 -7.33
CA LEU A 78 12.79 -24.00 -7.93
C LEU A 78 12.54 -23.15 -9.17
N GLU A 79 11.60 -23.52 -10.03
CA GLU A 79 11.18 -22.73 -11.19
C GLU A 79 10.59 -21.40 -10.77
N LYS A 80 9.73 -21.38 -9.74
CA LYS A 80 9.21 -20.15 -9.14
C LYS A 80 10.33 -19.28 -8.56
N SER A 81 11.33 -19.90 -7.93
CA SER A 81 12.45 -19.18 -7.31
C SER A 81 13.42 -18.61 -8.35
N ILE A 82 13.61 -19.28 -9.49
CA ILE A 82 14.57 -18.90 -10.53
C ILE A 82 13.93 -18.00 -11.58
N PHE A 83 12.70 -18.32 -12.01
CA PHE A 83 12.02 -17.62 -13.10
C PHE A 83 10.93 -16.67 -12.63
N GLY A 84 10.52 -16.71 -11.36
CA GLY A 84 9.55 -15.77 -10.80
C GLY A 84 8.25 -15.73 -11.60
N PHE A 85 7.55 -16.86 -11.75
CA PHE A 85 6.37 -16.92 -12.60
C PHE A 85 5.13 -16.31 -11.92
N ASP A 86 4.59 -15.26 -12.56
CA ASP A 86 3.21 -14.79 -12.47
C ASP A 86 2.60 -15.01 -13.87
N PRO A 87 1.61 -15.92 -14.06
CA PRO A 87 1.13 -16.27 -15.39
C PRO A 87 0.31 -15.18 -16.08
N VAL A 88 -0.16 -14.14 -15.39
CA VAL A 88 -1.35 -13.40 -15.86
C VAL A 88 -1.14 -11.94 -16.25
N ALA A 89 -0.03 -11.26 -15.91
CA ALA A 89 0.04 -9.83 -16.19
C ALA A 89 1.41 -9.30 -16.66
N LYS A 90 1.46 -8.94 -17.95
CA LYS A 90 2.27 -7.83 -18.52
C LYS A 90 3.81 -7.88 -18.41
N LYS A 91 4.43 -8.98 -17.98
CA LYS A 91 5.90 -9.13 -18.03
C LYS A 91 6.44 -9.98 -19.18
N ALA A 92 5.59 -10.66 -19.96
CA ALA A 92 6.02 -11.55 -21.04
C ALA A 92 6.99 -10.90 -22.07
N LEU A 93 6.85 -9.60 -22.35
CA LEU A 93 7.78 -8.88 -23.25
C LEU A 93 9.15 -8.60 -22.63
N ALA A 94 9.27 -8.55 -21.30
CA ALA A 94 10.57 -8.49 -20.63
C ALA A 94 11.23 -9.87 -20.56
N TYR A 95 10.43 -10.95 -20.55
CA TYR A 95 10.90 -12.32 -20.47
C TYR A 95 11.55 -12.82 -21.78
N GLU A 96 11.11 -12.41 -22.97
CA GLU A 96 11.84 -12.73 -24.21
C GLU A 96 13.21 -12.07 -24.26
N LYS A 97 13.30 -10.78 -23.90
CA LYS A 97 14.59 -10.08 -23.77
C LYS A 97 15.50 -10.67 -22.69
N LEU A 98 14.93 -11.23 -21.62
CA LEU A 98 15.66 -11.89 -20.54
C LEU A 98 16.12 -13.31 -20.88
N LYS A 99 15.38 -14.03 -21.74
CA LYS A 99 15.75 -15.38 -22.20
C LYS A 99 16.88 -15.33 -23.23
N GLU A 100 16.96 -14.25 -24.02
CA GLU A 100 18.06 -14.00 -24.96
C GLU A 100 19.35 -13.50 -24.30
N GLN A 101 19.25 -12.90 -23.11
CA GLN A 101 20.41 -12.34 -22.41
C GLN A 101 20.94 -13.25 -21.31
N TYR A 102 21.79 -14.19 -21.77
CA TYR A 102 22.82 -14.90 -21.00
C TYR A 102 22.34 -15.94 -19.97
N SER A 103 23.14 -17.01 -19.78
CA SER A 103 22.91 -17.98 -18.72
C SER A 103 22.92 -17.28 -17.35
N LEU A 104 22.07 -17.71 -16.41
CA LEU A 104 21.97 -17.15 -15.06
C LEU A 104 23.36 -17.00 -14.40
N LEU A 105 24.25 -17.96 -14.70
CA LEU A 105 25.65 -17.98 -14.29
C LEU A 105 26.44 -16.75 -14.75
N LYS A 106 26.29 -16.34 -16.03
CA LYS A 106 26.97 -15.15 -16.57
C LYS A 106 26.44 -13.86 -15.95
N ARG A 107 25.14 -13.79 -15.64
CA ARG A 107 24.55 -12.66 -14.93
C ARG A 107 25.07 -12.55 -13.50
N VAL A 108 25.22 -13.69 -12.81
CA VAL A 108 25.85 -13.72 -11.48
C VAL A 108 27.32 -13.30 -11.57
N ASP A 109 28.05 -13.69 -12.61
CA ASP A 109 29.43 -13.26 -12.83
C ASP A 109 29.55 -11.77 -13.17
N GLU A 110 28.63 -11.21 -13.95
CA GLU A 110 28.55 -9.77 -14.23
C GLU A 110 28.19 -8.98 -12.97
N LEU A 111 27.18 -9.43 -12.22
CA LEU A 111 26.81 -8.82 -10.94
C LEU A 111 27.96 -8.91 -9.93
N LYS A 112 28.69 -10.02 -9.91
CA LYS A 112 29.89 -10.18 -9.07
C LYS A 112 31.01 -9.23 -9.52
N LYS A 113 31.17 -8.99 -10.82
CA LYS A 113 32.12 -8.01 -11.35
C LYS A 113 31.70 -6.59 -10.99
N GLU A 114 30.45 -6.21 -11.20
CA GLU A 114 29.91 -4.90 -10.81
C GLU A 114 30.02 -4.68 -9.29
N PHE A 115 29.68 -5.69 -8.50
CA PHE A 115 29.80 -5.66 -7.04
C PHE A 115 31.26 -5.49 -6.60
N ASN A 116 32.20 -6.21 -7.23
CA ASN A 116 33.62 -6.03 -6.97
C ASN A 116 34.15 -4.66 -7.43
N THR A 117 33.63 -4.10 -8.53
CA THR A 117 33.96 -2.74 -8.97
C THR A 117 33.46 -1.71 -7.95
N ILE A 118 32.24 -1.88 -7.43
CA ILE A 118 31.67 -1.01 -6.37
C ILE A 118 32.49 -1.11 -5.07
N ILE A 119 33.01 -2.29 -4.73
CA ILE A 119 33.89 -2.50 -3.58
C ILE A 119 35.26 -1.82 -3.76
N MET A 120 35.74 -1.69 -4.99
CA MET A 120 37.03 -1.08 -5.30
C MET A 120 36.94 0.45 -5.48
N GLU A 121 35.83 0.96 -6.01
CA GLU A 121 35.64 2.38 -6.36
C GLU A 121 35.22 3.24 -5.16
N ARG A 122 34.59 2.61 -4.16
CA ARG A 122 34.28 3.21 -2.87
C ARG A 122 35.22 2.52 -1.87
N ASP A 123 36.02 3.26 -1.11
CA ASP A 123 36.84 2.78 0.04
C ASP A 123 35.93 2.17 1.14
N GLY A 124 35.22 1.09 0.80
CA GLY A 124 34.07 0.52 1.49
C GLY A 124 34.24 -0.98 1.69
N ALA A 125 35.41 -1.54 1.37
CA ALA A 125 35.78 -2.89 1.78
C ALA A 125 35.72 -3.04 3.30
N ASP A 126 36.10 -2.01 4.06
CA ASP A 126 35.98 -2.01 5.52
C ASP A 126 34.53 -1.87 5.97
N GLY A 127 33.75 -0.94 5.39
CA GLY A 127 32.34 -0.75 5.75
C GLY A 127 31.45 -1.95 5.42
N LEU A 128 31.69 -2.62 4.29
CA LEU A 128 30.96 -3.83 3.90
C LEU A 128 31.46 -5.05 4.67
N LYS A 129 32.76 -5.18 4.95
CA LYS A 129 33.27 -6.27 5.80
C LYS A 129 32.74 -6.13 7.22
N THR A 130 32.73 -4.92 7.78
CA THR A 130 32.09 -4.64 9.07
C THR A 130 30.59 -4.89 8.99
N PHE A 131 29.90 -4.55 7.90
CA PHE A 131 28.49 -4.89 7.72
C PHE A 131 28.26 -6.40 7.60
N LEU A 132 29.14 -7.14 6.92
CA LEU A 132 29.04 -8.60 6.77
C LEU A 132 29.33 -9.30 8.10
N GLU A 133 30.26 -8.77 8.88
CA GLU A 133 30.62 -9.26 10.22
C GLU A 133 29.51 -8.94 11.23
N ILE A 134 28.89 -7.75 11.14
CA ILE A 134 27.65 -7.42 11.87
C ILE A 134 26.51 -8.28 11.38
N TYR A 135 26.38 -8.52 10.08
CA TYR A 135 25.32 -9.35 9.51
C TYR A 135 25.48 -10.79 9.96
N ASP A 136 26.68 -11.37 10.00
CA ASP A 136 26.88 -12.72 10.54
C ASP A 136 26.52 -12.79 12.03
N GLN A 137 26.97 -11.81 12.83
CA GLN A 137 26.64 -11.71 14.26
C GLN A 137 25.14 -11.53 14.50
N VAL A 138 24.49 -10.72 13.67
CA VAL A 138 23.08 -10.38 13.80
C VAL A 138 22.21 -11.36 12.99
N SER A 139 22.76 -12.19 12.10
CA SER A 139 22.02 -13.21 11.33
C SER A 139 21.47 -14.29 12.25
N GLU A 140 22.19 -14.56 13.35
CA GLU A 140 21.70 -15.44 14.41
C GLU A 140 20.46 -14.84 15.08
N LEU A 141 20.42 -13.52 15.29
CA LEU A 141 19.29 -12.80 15.90
C LEU A 141 18.15 -12.47 14.90
N ILE A 142 18.48 -12.24 13.63
CA ILE A 142 17.53 -11.86 12.57
C ILE A 142 16.86 -13.10 11.97
N SER A 143 17.44 -14.30 12.11
CA SER A 143 16.71 -15.51 11.78
C SER A 143 15.59 -15.71 12.82
N PRO A 144 14.31 -15.43 12.48
CA PRO A 144 13.21 -15.57 13.44
C PRO A 144 12.93 -17.03 13.80
N PHE A 145 13.77 -17.95 13.30
CA PHE A 145 13.64 -19.40 13.36
C PHE A 145 14.68 -20.07 14.26
N LYS A 146 15.65 -19.34 14.85
CA LYS A 146 16.67 -19.94 15.73
C LYS A 146 16.49 -19.57 17.21
N ASP A 147 16.24 -18.30 17.52
CA ASP A 147 16.21 -17.80 18.92
C ASP A 147 14.80 -17.57 19.49
N SER A 148 13.74 -17.91 18.75
CA SER A 148 12.41 -17.87 19.34
C SER A 148 12.24 -19.07 20.27
N ALA A 149 11.96 -18.83 21.56
CA ALA A 149 11.50 -19.86 22.51
C ALA A 149 10.36 -20.74 21.96
N LEU A 150 9.71 -20.28 20.89
CA LEU A 150 8.72 -20.97 20.08
C LEU A 150 9.25 -22.14 19.23
N VAL A 151 10.57 -22.32 19.03
CA VAL A 151 11.10 -23.45 18.24
C VAL A 151 11.04 -24.75 19.05
N MET A 152 11.46 -24.68 20.33
CA MET A 152 11.32 -25.79 21.27
C MET A 152 9.82 -26.08 21.53
N GLU A 153 9.01 -25.04 21.66
CA GLU A 153 7.56 -25.16 21.81
C GLU A 153 6.90 -25.76 20.55
N ARG A 154 7.28 -25.38 19.33
CA ARG A 154 6.66 -25.93 18.10
C ARG A 154 6.92 -27.41 17.88
N VAL A 155 8.08 -27.91 18.34
CA VAL A 155 8.48 -29.34 18.28
C VAL A 155 7.85 -30.15 19.43
N ILE A 156 7.60 -29.53 20.59
CA ILE A 156 7.07 -30.20 21.79
C ILE A 156 5.54 -30.07 21.92
N LEU A 157 4.92 -29.05 21.33
CA LEU A 157 3.47 -28.83 21.40
C LEU A 157 2.72 -29.87 20.58
N THR A 158 1.96 -30.70 21.29
CA THR A 158 0.96 -31.58 20.70
C THR A 158 -0.07 -30.75 19.91
N PRO A 159 -0.68 -31.31 18.86
CA PRO A 159 -1.68 -30.60 18.05
C PRO A 159 -2.88 -30.10 18.90
N GLU A 160 -3.17 -30.79 20.00
CA GLU A 160 -4.22 -30.41 20.96
C GLU A 160 -3.86 -29.14 21.74
N ALA A 161 -2.62 -29.01 22.21
CA ALA A 161 -2.15 -27.79 22.87
C ALA A 161 -2.12 -26.59 21.91
N LYS A 162 -1.83 -26.81 20.62
CA LYS A 162 -1.93 -25.75 19.59
C LYS A 162 -3.37 -25.30 19.38
N ALA A 163 -4.33 -26.23 19.38
CA ALA A 163 -5.74 -25.90 19.27
C ALA A 163 -6.25 -25.12 20.50
N GLU A 164 -5.80 -25.48 21.70
CA GLU A 164 -6.12 -24.75 22.93
C GLU A 164 -5.54 -23.34 22.92
N ILE A 165 -4.28 -23.17 22.51
CA ILE A 165 -3.65 -21.84 22.38
C ILE A 165 -4.43 -20.98 21.37
N VAL A 166 -4.73 -21.51 20.18
CA VAL A 166 -5.51 -20.77 19.16
C VAL A 166 -6.91 -20.43 19.66
N ALA A 167 -7.57 -21.34 20.38
CA ALA A 167 -8.88 -21.07 20.97
C ALA A 167 -8.82 -20.01 22.07
N SER A 168 -7.77 -20.04 22.90
CA SER A 168 -7.55 -19.07 23.98
C SER A 168 -7.24 -17.67 23.43
N SER A 169 -6.52 -17.60 22.31
CA SER A 169 -6.16 -16.36 21.61
C SER A 169 -7.14 -15.95 20.51
N ALA A 170 -8.27 -16.65 20.35
CA ALA A 170 -9.18 -16.42 19.22
C ALA A 170 -9.69 -14.97 19.15
N ASN A 171 -10.07 -14.40 20.29
CA ASN A 171 -10.54 -13.01 20.38
C ASN A 171 -9.42 -12.00 20.05
N GLU A 172 -8.18 -12.30 20.44
CA GLU A 172 -7.03 -11.43 20.12
C GLU A 172 -6.70 -11.49 18.62
N LEU A 173 -6.78 -12.68 18.02
CA LEU A 173 -6.59 -12.86 16.58
C LEU A 173 -7.70 -12.17 15.77
N GLU A 174 -8.94 -12.19 16.25
CA GLU A 174 -10.06 -11.49 15.62
C GLU A 174 -9.87 -9.96 15.69
N LEU A 175 -9.44 -9.45 16.85
CA LEU A 175 -9.10 -8.03 17.00
C LEU A 175 -7.92 -7.62 16.10
N VAL A 176 -6.89 -8.45 16.00
CA VAL A 176 -5.76 -8.21 15.07
C VAL A 176 -6.21 -8.26 13.62
N ALA A 177 -7.10 -9.18 13.24
CA ALA A 177 -7.66 -9.25 11.89
C ALA A 177 -8.50 -8.02 11.55
N GLU A 178 -9.30 -7.53 12.50
CA GLU A 178 -10.07 -6.29 12.32
C GLU A 178 -9.16 -5.07 12.18
N ASN A 179 -8.13 -4.96 13.03
CA ASN A 179 -7.12 -3.90 12.94
C ASN A 179 -6.35 -3.96 11.61
N LEU A 180 -5.97 -5.16 11.14
CA LEU A 180 -5.31 -5.34 9.85
C LEU A 180 -6.23 -4.95 8.69
N LYS A 181 -7.53 -5.24 8.78
CA LYS A 181 -8.52 -4.78 7.79
C LYS A 181 -8.61 -3.26 7.77
N GLN A 182 -8.69 -2.62 8.93
CA GLN A 182 -8.69 -1.15 9.03
C GLN A 182 -7.39 -0.54 8.49
N ILE A 183 -6.23 -1.15 8.78
CA ILE A 183 -4.94 -0.73 8.23
C ILE A 183 -4.94 -0.85 6.70
N ASN A 184 -5.46 -1.93 6.13
CA ASN A 184 -5.52 -2.11 4.68
C ASN A 184 -6.44 -1.09 4.01
N GLU A 185 -7.60 -0.79 4.63
CA GLU A 185 -8.50 0.28 4.19
C GLU A 185 -7.82 1.66 4.23
N LEU A 186 -7.06 1.95 5.28
CA LEU A 186 -6.32 3.21 5.44
C LEU A 186 -5.09 3.29 4.52
N GLN A 187 -4.45 2.16 4.21
CA GLN A 187 -3.31 2.10 3.31
C GLN A 187 -3.68 2.58 1.90
N SER A 188 -4.89 2.27 1.44
CA SER A 188 -5.40 2.78 0.16
C SER A 188 -5.54 4.31 0.13
N ILE A 189 -5.76 4.96 1.28
CA ILE A 189 -5.90 6.41 1.40
C ILE A 189 -4.52 7.07 1.49
N ILE A 190 -3.58 6.44 2.20
CA ILE A 190 -2.19 6.92 2.33
C ILE A 190 -1.45 6.81 1.00
N GLU A 191 -1.69 5.74 0.24
CA GLU A 191 -1.08 5.54 -1.08
C GLU A 191 -1.80 6.28 -2.21
N ALA A 192 -2.86 7.02 -1.88
CA ALA A 192 -3.65 7.74 -2.86
C ALA A 192 -2.75 8.71 -3.65
N PRO A 193 -2.94 8.78 -4.99
CA PRO A 193 -2.03 9.48 -5.88
C PRO A 193 -1.98 10.99 -5.62
N GLU A 194 -2.99 11.56 -4.94
CA GLU A 194 -2.98 12.98 -4.56
C GLU A 194 -1.84 13.31 -3.59
N PHE A 195 -1.54 12.43 -2.63
CA PHE A 195 -0.46 12.66 -1.66
C PHE A 195 0.93 12.46 -2.26
N LYS A 196 1.08 11.61 -3.29
CA LYS A 196 2.34 11.47 -4.05
C LYS A 196 2.66 12.71 -4.88
N SER A 197 1.65 13.52 -5.21
CA SER A 197 1.85 14.80 -5.90
C SER A 197 2.29 15.94 -4.96
N PHE A 198 2.19 15.74 -3.64
CA PHE A 198 2.50 16.76 -2.64
C PHE A 198 3.98 17.16 -2.64
N GLU A 199 4.90 16.22 -2.83
CA GLU A 199 6.34 16.51 -2.99
C GLU A 199 6.66 17.39 -4.20
N LYS A 200 5.79 17.36 -5.23
CA LYS A 200 5.92 18.23 -6.43
C LYS A 200 5.23 19.58 -6.26
N LEU A 201 4.20 19.66 -5.40
CA LEU A 201 3.49 20.89 -5.09
C LEU A 201 4.23 21.76 -4.09
N LEU A 202 4.96 21.16 -3.13
CA LEU A 202 5.74 21.88 -2.11
C LEU A 202 6.70 22.93 -2.72
N PRO A 203 7.54 22.59 -3.72
CA PRO A 203 8.43 23.55 -4.36
C PRO A 203 7.70 24.65 -5.14
N GLN A 204 6.46 24.41 -5.58
CA GLN A 204 5.63 25.40 -6.26
C GLN A 204 4.91 26.33 -5.27
N LEU A 205 4.67 25.86 -4.04
CA LEU A 205 4.03 26.63 -2.99
C LEU A 205 4.99 27.66 -2.37
N THR A 206 6.26 27.32 -2.18
CA THR A 206 7.28 28.23 -1.61
C THR A 206 7.39 29.59 -2.33
N PRO A 207 7.46 29.67 -3.68
CA PRO A 207 7.48 30.96 -4.36
C PRO A 207 6.15 31.71 -4.24
N ILE A 208 5.02 31.01 -4.23
CA ILE A 208 3.69 31.63 -4.06
C ILE A 208 3.56 32.25 -2.67
N GLU A 209 4.02 31.55 -1.64
CA GLU A 209 4.03 32.04 -0.26
C GLU A 209 4.88 33.32 -0.15
N THR A 210 6.06 33.33 -0.77
CA THR A 210 6.94 34.50 -0.79
C THR A 210 6.27 35.69 -1.49
N ILE A 211 5.63 35.46 -2.64
CA ILE A 211 4.89 36.50 -3.37
C ILE A 211 3.72 37.00 -2.53
N HIS A 212 2.99 36.11 -1.85
CA HIS A 212 1.86 36.49 -1.01
C HIS A 212 2.28 37.36 0.19
N ILE A 213 3.41 37.06 0.81
CA ILE A 213 3.98 37.89 1.88
C ILE A 213 4.32 39.30 1.37
N ASP A 214 4.97 39.40 0.20
CA ASP A 214 5.28 40.69 -0.42
C ASP A 214 4.02 41.48 -0.82
N GLN A 215 3.02 40.80 -1.38
CA GLN A 215 1.73 41.40 -1.71
C GLN A 215 1.00 41.93 -0.46
N SER A 216 0.98 41.16 0.62
CA SER A 216 0.38 41.56 1.89
C SER A 216 1.10 42.77 2.49
N SER A 217 2.43 42.80 2.44
CA SER A 217 3.23 43.95 2.87
C SER A 217 2.89 45.21 2.07
N LYS A 218 2.86 45.12 0.73
CA LYS A 218 2.51 46.24 -0.15
C LYS A 218 1.06 46.71 0.06
N ALA A 219 0.13 45.79 0.27
CA ALA A 219 -1.27 46.13 0.55
C ALA A 219 -1.40 46.92 1.87
N ASN A 220 -0.64 46.53 2.90
CA ASN A 220 -0.59 47.25 4.16
C ASN A 220 0.05 48.63 4.02
N GLU A 221 1.14 48.75 3.27
CA GLU A 221 1.79 50.05 3.00
C GLU A 221 0.85 51.01 2.27
N VAL A 222 0.18 50.53 1.21
CA VAL A 222 -0.78 51.33 0.45
C VAL A 222 -1.97 51.73 1.33
N SER A 223 -2.48 50.81 2.15
CA SER A 223 -3.57 51.10 3.09
C SER A 223 -3.15 52.17 4.10
N ALA A 224 -1.95 52.06 4.68
CA ALA A 224 -1.41 53.06 5.60
C ALA A 224 -1.24 54.43 4.93
N ARG A 225 -0.79 54.47 3.67
CA ARG A 225 -0.67 55.70 2.90
C ARG A 225 -2.03 56.34 2.62
N ILE A 226 -3.04 55.55 2.29
CA ILE A 226 -4.41 56.03 2.07
C ILE A 226 -4.98 56.59 3.37
N THR A 227 -4.83 55.89 4.50
CA THR A 227 -5.27 56.37 5.80
C THR A 227 -4.62 57.69 6.17
N ASN A 228 -3.29 57.80 6.00
CA ASN A 228 -2.57 59.05 6.27
C ASN A 228 -3.03 60.20 5.35
N LEU A 229 -3.28 59.91 4.07
CA LEU A 229 -3.84 60.90 3.15
C LEU A 229 -5.24 61.34 3.58
N LEU A 230 -6.07 60.42 4.06
CA LEU A 230 -7.40 60.71 4.58
C LEU A 230 -7.33 61.57 5.85
N ASP A 231 -6.40 61.27 6.75
CA ASP A 231 -6.14 62.05 7.96
C ASP A 231 -5.68 63.47 7.63
N THR A 232 -4.78 63.60 6.66
CA THR A 232 -4.31 64.91 6.17
C THR A 232 -5.44 65.70 5.53
N TYR A 233 -6.28 65.04 4.72
CA TYR A 233 -7.46 65.66 4.12
C TYR A 233 -8.45 66.13 5.19
N ASN A 234 -8.75 65.29 6.19
CA ASN A 234 -9.62 65.64 7.31
C ASN A 234 -9.04 66.83 8.09
N GLY A 235 -7.73 66.88 8.29
CA GLY A 235 -7.05 68.04 8.89
C GLY A 235 -7.23 69.32 8.07
N ILE A 236 -7.05 69.26 6.75
CA ILE A 236 -7.28 70.39 5.85
C ILE A 236 -8.75 70.85 5.90
N VAL A 237 -9.70 69.92 5.87
CA VAL A 237 -11.14 70.24 5.96
C VAL A 237 -11.49 70.90 7.30
N ASN A 238 -10.92 70.41 8.41
CA ASN A 238 -11.14 71.01 9.73
C ASN A 238 -10.56 72.42 9.82
N THR A 239 -9.31 72.63 9.40
CA THR A 239 -8.70 73.97 9.38
C THR A 239 -9.44 74.93 8.46
N LEU A 240 -9.90 74.47 7.29
CA LEU A 240 -10.72 75.28 6.40
C LEU A 240 -12.06 75.65 7.06
N SER A 241 -12.68 74.72 7.77
CA SER A 241 -13.93 74.95 8.51
C SER A 241 -13.72 75.97 9.63
N GLU A 242 -12.62 75.88 10.38
CA GLU A 242 -12.25 76.87 11.41
C GLU A 242 -12.03 78.27 10.80
N ILE A 243 -11.37 78.36 9.64
CA ILE A 243 -11.19 79.63 8.94
C ILE A 243 -12.55 80.21 8.53
N PHE A 244 -13.45 79.41 7.95
CA PHE A 244 -14.78 79.88 7.58
C PHE A 244 -15.59 80.36 8.78
N ILE A 245 -15.55 79.65 9.91
CA ILE A 245 -16.19 80.09 11.16
C ILE A 245 -15.57 81.41 11.63
N SER A 246 -14.24 81.55 11.56
CA SER A 246 -13.57 82.80 11.96
C SER A 246 -13.98 83.99 11.07
N TRP A 247 -14.13 83.76 9.77
CA TRP A 247 -14.58 84.78 8.83
C TRP A 247 -16.04 85.15 9.07
N ASP A 248 -16.91 84.18 9.36
CA ASP A 248 -18.31 84.42 9.70
C ASP A 248 -18.44 85.27 10.97
N HIS A 249 -17.63 85.00 11.99
CA HIS A 249 -17.57 85.83 13.20
C HIS A 249 -17.10 87.27 12.92
N ILE A 250 -16.07 87.44 12.07
CA ILE A 250 -15.58 88.77 11.69
C ILE A 250 -16.66 89.52 10.90
N LEU A 251 -17.31 88.86 9.94
CA LEU A 251 -18.37 89.45 9.13
C LEU A 251 -19.56 89.86 10.00
N THR A 252 -20.00 88.99 10.90
CA THR A 252 -21.07 89.26 11.87
C THR A 252 -20.73 90.44 12.77
N ALA A 253 -19.47 90.55 13.22
CA ALA A 253 -19.03 91.69 14.02
C ALA A 253 -19.03 93.00 13.23
N ILE A 254 -18.63 92.98 11.96
CA ILE A 254 -18.70 94.15 11.06
C ILE A 254 -20.16 94.56 10.86
N ASP A 255 -21.05 93.62 10.53
CA ASP A 255 -22.48 93.90 10.32
C ASP A 255 -23.16 94.45 11.58
N ALA A 256 -22.80 93.93 12.75
CA ALA A 256 -23.28 94.46 14.03
C ALA A 256 -22.83 95.91 14.26
N ASN A 257 -21.56 96.23 13.97
CA ASN A 257 -21.02 97.59 14.07
C ASN A 257 -21.68 98.55 13.07
N ILE A 258 -21.90 98.11 11.83
CA ILE A 258 -22.62 98.90 10.82
C ILE A 258 -24.05 99.16 11.29
N SER A 259 -24.75 98.13 11.79
CA SER A 259 -26.12 98.27 12.31
C SER A 259 -26.21 99.25 13.48
N LEU A 260 -25.19 99.28 14.36
CA LEU A 260 -25.10 100.26 15.45
C LEU A 260 -24.88 101.68 14.93
N LEU A 261 -24.00 101.85 13.94
CA LEU A 261 -23.75 103.15 13.30
C LEU A 261 -24.97 103.67 12.55
N GLU A 262 -25.71 102.80 11.86
CA GLU A 262 -26.95 103.16 11.18
C GLU A 262 -28.03 103.62 12.17
N ARG A 263 -28.16 102.93 13.32
CA ARG A 263 -29.07 103.36 14.40
C ARG A 263 -28.65 104.66 15.10
N ALA A 264 -27.35 104.98 15.13
CA ALA A 264 -26.87 106.23 15.71
C ALA A 264 -27.00 107.43 14.76
N LYS A 265 -27.15 107.16 13.45
CA LYS A 265 -27.23 108.18 12.40
C LYS A 265 -28.67 108.49 11.96
N GLY A 266 -29.61 107.55 12.13
CA GLY A 266 -31.06 107.77 11.97
C GLY A 266 -31.69 108.34 13.24
#